data_AF-A0A353WSI3-F1
#
_entry.id   AF-A0A353WSI3-F1
#
_cell.length_a   1.000
_cell.length_b   1.000
_cell.length_c   1.000
_cell.angle_alpha   90.00
_cell.angle_beta   90.00
_cell.angle_gamma   90.00
#
_symmetry.space_group_name_H-M   'P 1'
#
loop_
_entity.id
_entity.type
_entity.pdbx_description
1 polymer ?
#
loop_
_entity_poly.entity_id
_entity_poly.type
_entity_poly.pdbx_seq_one_letter_code
_entity_poly.pdbx_strand_id
1 'polypeptide(L)'
;MKARPYLKFSRDNEYWLDEYADFCAHRDGLEPDFYRWVQWHLDKQFSEVASYARSKGVALKGDLPIGISADSADAFWHPELFNLDSTAGAPPDYFSRDGQNWGFPTYNWDEMAKDDYAWWKARLRKMSEYFDAYRIDHILGFFRIWEIPVDKGSGLYGHFNPALPYSVQEIKEMHLPFEGLFHEDPRHPGMYQPLITPHSQSLPQWQQEVFGALYNDFFYHRHDDFWKRNAEKKLPALLCASGMLACGEDLGMVPACVPDVMNHEKILSLKMRGMQNEGSWDYLSVCATSSHDMETLRMQCDHDPEPWEVRNML
;
A
#
# COMPACT_ATOMS: atom_id res chain seq x y z
N MET A 1 -33.16 22.42 -2.72
CA MET A 1 -32.35 21.35 -3.36
C MET A 1 -33.20 20.42 -4.24
N LYS A 2 -33.93 20.94 -5.26
CA LYS A 2 -34.80 20.13 -6.15
C LYS A 2 -34.36 20.17 -7.63
N ALA A 3 -33.07 20.38 -7.91
CA ALA A 3 -32.56 20.30 -9.27
C ALA A 3 -32.43 18.81 -9.67
N ARG A 4 -33.02 18.41 -10.81
CA ARG A 4 -32.96 17.02 -11.31
C ARG A 4 -31.53 16.43 -11.35
N PRO A 5 -30.47 17.18 -11.72
CA PRO A 5 -29.09 16.67 -11.71
C PRO A 5 -28.57 16.30 -10.32
N TYR A 6 -28.91 17.08 -9.28
CA TYR A 6 -28.52 16.78 -7.90
C TYR A 6 -29.17 15.49 -7.41
N LEU A 7 -30.48 15.32 -7.63
CA LEU A 7 -31.20 14.11 -7.22
C LEU A 7 -30.67 12.85 -7.93
N LYS A 8 -30.27 12.97 -9.21
CA LYS A 8 -29.62 11.88 -9.93
C LYS A 8 -28.26 11.55 -9.31
N PHE A 9 -27.41 12.56 -9.06
CA PHE A 9 -26.11 12.37 -8.42
C PHE A 9 -26.24 11.68 -7.07
N SER A 10 -27.12 12.17 -6.18
CA SER A 10 -27.32 11.57 -4.87
C SER A 10 -27.76 10.13 -4.94
N ARG A 11 -28.75 9.80 -5.79
CA ARG A 11 -29.23 8.42 -5.96
C ARG A 11 -28.15 7.49 -6.52
N ASP A 12 -27.42 7.94 -7.54
CA ASP A 12 -26.42 7.09 -8.20
C ASP A 12 -25.17 6.87 -7.31
N ASN A 13 -24.99 7.69 -6.26
CA ASN A 13 -23.87 7.63 -5.32
C ASN A 13 -24.29 7.26 -3.89
N GLU A 14 -25.54 6.84 -3.67
CA GLU A 14 -26.12 6.55 -2.35
C GLU A 14 -25.24 5.57 -1.54
N TYR A 15 -24.66 4.58 -2.22
CA TYR A 15 -23.84 3.52 -1.63
C TYR A 15 -22.57 3.97 -0.88
N TRP A 16 -22.10 5.21 -1.06
CA TRP A 16 -20.98 5.78 -0.30
C TRP A 16 -21.29 7.18 0.24
N LEU A 17 -22.14 7.93 -0.48
CA LEU A 17 -22.38 9.34 -0.19
C LEU A 17 -23.14 9.54 1.12
N ASP A 18 -24.09 8.64 1.42
CA ASP A 18 -24.90 8.75 2.64
C ASP A 18 -24.06 8.46 3.88
N GLU A 19 -23.33 7.36 3.88
CA GLU A 19 -22.38 7.00 4.92
C GLU A 19 -21.32 8.09 5.15
N TYR A 20 -20.75 8.64 4.07
CA TYR A 20 -19.79 9.75 4.13
C TYR A 20 -20.42 11.02 4.73
N ALA A 21 -21.60 11.41 4.26
CA ALA A 21 -22.27 12.63 4.70
C ALA A 21 -22.67 12.55 6.17
N ASP A 22 -23.19 11.41 6.61
CA ASP A 22 -23.59 11.18 8.00
C ASP A 22 -22.37 11.13 8.94
N PHE A 23 -21.27 10.50 8.49
CA PHE A 23 -20.00 10.52 9.23
C PHE A 23 -19.47 11.94 9.42
N CYS A 24 -19.38 12.74 8.35
CA CYS A 24 -18.89 14.11 8.45
C CYS A 24 -19.82 15.00 9.28
N ALA A 25 -21.15 14.82 9.15
CA ALA A 25 -22.14 15.52 9.95
C ALA A 25 -21.98 15.23 11.45
N HIS A 26 -21.76 13.95 11.80
CA HIS A 26 -21.49 13.55 13.17
C HIS A 26 -20.21 14.19 13.74
N ARG A 27 -19.13 14.21 12.95
CA ARG A 27 -17.83 14.78 13.35
C ARG A 27 -17.86 16.30 13.53
N ASP A 28 -18.51 17.01 12.60
CA ASP A 28 -18.40 18.46 12.48
C ASP A 28 -19.63 19.21 13.03
N GLY A 29 -20.73 18.51 13.32
CA GLY A 29 -21.98 19.11 13.82
C GLY A 29 -22.79 19.88 12.76
N LEU A 30 -22.58 19.59 11.48
CA LEU A 30 -23.34 20.14 10.36
C LEU A 30 -24.40 19.15 9.86
N GLU A 31 -25.33 19.60 9.01
CA GLU A 31 -26.34 18.73 8.40
C GLU A 31 -25.71 17.85 7.29
N PRO A 32 -26.07 16.55 7.18
CA PRO A 32 -25.58 15.67 6.12
C PRO A 32 -25.78 16.23 4.69
N ASP A 33 -26.89 16.93 4.46
CA ASP A 33 -27.19 17.55 3.16
C ASP A 33 -26.18 18.62 2.73
N PHE A 34 -25.46 19.24 3.66
CA PHE A 34 -24.33 20.10 3.34
C PHE A 34 -23.21 19.31 2.65
N TYR A 35 -22.82 18.16 3.20
CA TYR A 35 -21.77 17.32 2.62
C TYR A 35 -22.19 16.71 1.29
N ARG A 36 -23.46 16.29 1.16
CA ARG A 36 -24.02 15.83 -0.13
C ARG A 36 -23.92 16.93 -1.19
N TRP A 37 -24.26 18.17 -0.82
CA TRP A 37 -24.17 19.33 -1.70
C TRP A 37 -22.74 19.67 -2.10
N VAL A 38 -21.78 19.57 -1.17
CA VAL A 38 -20.34 19.76 -1.44
C VAL A 38 -19.84 18.71 -2.43
N GLN A 39 -20.10 17.42 -2.17
CA GLN A 39 -19.68 16.33 -3.05
C GLN A 39 -20.28 16.44 -4.45
N TRP A 40 -21.53 16.88 -4.57
CA TRP A 40 -22.14 17.16 -5.87
C TRP A 40 -21.41 18.25 -6.67
N HIS A 41 -20.94 19.31 -6.02
CA HIS A 41 -20.17 20.36 -6.69
C HIS A 41 -18.79 19.89 -7.11
N LEU A 42 -18.12 19.10 -6.27
CA LEU A 42 -16.82 18.51 -6.58
C LEU A 42 -16.92 17.57 -7.79
N ASP A 43 -17.91 16.67 -7.80
CA ASP A 43 -18.22 15.78 -8.93
C ASP A 43 -18.43 16.59 -10.21
N LYS A 44 -19.32 17.58 -10.18
CA LYS A 44 -19.62 18.41 -11.35
C LYS A 44 -18.37 19.10 -11.90
N GLN A 45 -17.59 19.75 -11.04
CA GLN A 45 -16.41 20.50 -11.47
C GLN A 45 -15.33 19.56 -12.02
N PHE A 46 -15.09 18.43 -11.35
CA PHE A 46 -14.03 17.52 -11.76
C PHE A 46 -14.41 16.71 -13.01
N SER A 47 -15.67 16.29 -13.15
CA SER A 47 -16.17 15.67 -14.39
C SER A 47 -16.06 16.61 -15.59
N GLU A 48 -16.27 17.92 -15.42
CA GLU A 48 -16.06 18.91 -16.49
C GLU A 48 -14.59 18.97 -16.92
N VAL A 49 -13.66 19.01 -15.96
CA VAL A 49 -12.21 19.00 -16.24
C VAL A 49 -11.77 17.70 -16.91
N ALA A 50 -12.19 16.55 -16.39
CA ALA A 50 -11.85 15.24 -16.96
C ALA A 50 -12.38 15.10 -18.39
N SER A 51 -13.62 15.52 -18.64
CA SER A 51 -14.21 15.52 -19.99
C SER A 51 -13.45 16.46 -20.93
N TYR A 52 -13.04 17.63 -20.45
CA TYR A 52 -12.25 18.56 -21.24
C TYR A 52 -10.88 18.00 -21.59
N ALA A 53 -10.14 17.43 -20.63
CA ALA A 53 -8.85 16.78 -20.85
C ALA A 53 -8.95 15.67 -21.91
N ARG A 54 -9.93 14.76 -21.77
CA ARG A 54 -10.20 13.69 -22.74
C ARG A 54 -10.52 14.25 -24.13
N SER A 55 -11.27 15.35 -24.23
CA SER A 55 -11.56 16.02 -25.51
C SER A 55 -10.31 16.59 -26.21
N LYS A 56 -9.21 16.77 -25.45
CA LYS A 56 -7.90 17.22 -25.94
C LYS A 56 -6.90 16.08 -26.13
N GLY A 57 -7.33 14.83 -25.94
CA GLY A 57 -6.44 13.66 -25.99
C GLY A 57 -5.47 13.58 -24.81
N VAL A 58 -5.79 14.22 -23.69
CA VAL A 58 -5.02 14.16 -22.45
C VAL A 58 -5.66 13.16 -21.51
N ALA A 59 -4.90 12.14 -21.11
CA ALA A 59 -5.31 11.17 -20.09
C ALA A 59 -4.99 11.68 -18.68
N LEU A 60 -5.87 11.41 -17.72
CA LEU A 60 -5.66 11.72 -16.31
C LEU A 60 -5.22 10.47 -15.54
N LYS A 61 -4.06 10.58 -14.87
CA LYS A 61 -3.56 9.53 -13.97
C LYS A 61 -3.84 9.92 -12.52
N GLY A 62 -4.74 9.19 -11.89
CA GLY A 62 -5.07 9.33 -10.47
C GLY A 62 -4.03 8.65 -9.57
N ASP A 63 -4.27 8.74 -8.27
CA ASP A 63 -3.44 8.17 -7.23
C ASP A 63 -4.31 7.49 -6.19
N LEU A 64 -3.98 6.25 -5.83
CA LEU A 64 -4.75 5.40 -4.95
C LEU A 64 -3.90 5.02 -3.75
N PRO A 65 -4.06 5.72 -2.61
CA PRO A 65 -3.40 5.35 -1.37
C PRO A 65 -3.71 3.90 -0.99
N ILE A 66 -2.69 3.16 -0.54
CA ILE A 66 -2.88 1.76 -0.14
C ILE A 66 -3.85 1.64 1.03
N GLY A 67 -3.90 2.60 1.94
CA GLY A 67 -4.75 2.57 3.14
C GLY A 67 -5.78 3.68 3.21
N ILE A 68 -6.58 3.65 4.28
CA ILE A 68 -7.54 4.69 4.67
C ILE A 68 -7.32 5.06 6.14
N SER A 69 -7.64 6.28 6.55
CA SER A 69 -7.53 6.68 7.97
C SER A 69 -8.44 5.83 8.87
N ALA A 70 -7.98 5.46 10.07
CA ALA A 70 -8.86 4.83 11.08
C ALA A 70 -10.04 5.75 11.47
N ASP A 71 -9.83 7.07 11.41
CA ASP A 71 -10.88 8.08 11.54
C ASP A 71 -11.39 8.46 10.14
N SER A 72 -12.17 7.58 9.53
CA SER A 72 -12.80 7.78 8.22
C SER A 72 -14.19 7.16 8.19
N ALA A 73 -15.02 7.61 7.24
CA ALA A 73 -16.34 7.04 7.02
C ALA A 73 -16.26 5.53 6.73
N ASP A 74 -15.27 5.10 5.94
CA ASP A 74 -15.08 3.68 5.62
C ASP A 74 -14.82 2.83 6.87
N ALA A 75 -13.87 3.23 7.72
CA ALA A 75 -13.56 2.51 8.95
C ALA A 75 -14.66 2.61 10.01
N PHE A 76 -15.44 3.70 10.00
CA PHE A 76 -16.55 3.90 10.93
C PHE A 76 -17.74 2.99 10.61
N TRP A 77 -18.10 2.87 9.32
CA TRP A 77 -19.28 2.10 8.89
C TRP A 77 -18.99 0.63 8.60
N HIS A 78 -17.78 0.32 8.14
CA HIS A 78 -17.35 -1.04 7.77
C HIS A 78 -16.09 -1.46 8.53
N PRO A 79 -16.06 -1.38 9.88
CA PRO A 79 -14.86 -1.67 10.66
C PRO A 79 -14.36 -3.11 10.47
N GLU A 80 -15.23 -4.06 10.13
CA GLU A 80 -14.90 -5.46 9.89
C GLU A 80 -13.96 -5.67 8.70
N LEU A 81 -13.92 -4.71 7.76
CA LEU A 81 -13.03 -4.74 6.60
C LEU A 81 -11.58 -4.35 6.95
N PHE A 82 -11.34 -3.89 8.18
CA PHE A 82 -10.05 -3.35 8.61
C PHE A 82 -9.60 -4.01 9.91
N ASN A 83 -8.29 -4.20 10.06
CA ASN A 83 -7.70 -4.62 11.33
C ASN A 83 -7.37 -3.38 12.18
N LEU A 84 -8.34 -2.93 12.98
CA LEU A 84 -8.22 -1.72 13.82
C LEU A 84 -7.31 -1.89 15.06
N ASP A 85 -6.81 -3.11 15.30
CA ASP A 85 -5.85 -3.44 16.35
C ASP A 85 -4.39 -3.23 15.93
N SER A 86 -4.17 -2.79 14.69
CA SER A 86 -2.84 -2.64 14.10
C SER A 86 -2.80 -1.48 13.10
N THR A 87 -1.59 -1.03 12.78
CA THR A 87 -1.32 -0.02 11.76
C THR A 87 -0.33 -0.53 10.74
N ALA A 88 -0.45 -0.04 9.51
CA ALA A 88 0.53 -0.28 8.46
C ALA A 88 1.76 0.62 8.65
N GLY A 89 2.89 0.13 8.18
CA GLY A 89 4.14 0.86 8.22
C GLY A 89 5.19 0.30 7.28
N ALA A 90 6.44 0.61 7.59
CA ALA A 90 7.61 0.03 6.95
C ALA A 90 8.63 -0.42 8.01
N PRO A 91 9.37 -1.52 7.75
CA PRO A 91 10.46 -1.93 8.60
C PRO A 91 11.58 -0.88 8.61
N PRO A 92 12.50 -0.92 9.60
CA PRO A 92 13.74 -0.17 9.57
C PRO A 92 14.52 -0.36 8.26
N ASP A 93 15.09 0.73 7.77
CA ASP A 93 15.97 0.74 6.61
C ASP A 93 17.12 1.75 6.79
N TYR A 94 17.88 1.98 5.72
CA TYR A 94 19.00 2.94 5.73
C TYR A 94 18.55 4.39 6.00
N PHE A 95 17.32 4.75 5.62
CA PHE A 95 16.77 6.09 5.73
C PHE A 95 16.03 6.31 7.07
N SER A 96 15.40 5.26 7.61
CA SER A 96 14.73 5.29 8.91
C SER A 96 15.15 4.13 9.80
N ARG A 97 15.97 4.43 10.82
CA ARG A 97 16.45 3.45 11.80
C ARG A 97 15.34 2.82 12.64
N ASP A 98 14.26 3.55 12.87
CA ASP A 98 13.13 3.10 13.71
C ASP A 98 11.96 2.57 12.86
N GLY A 99 12.18 2.43 11.54
CA GLY A 99 11.12 2.14 10.58
C GLY A 99 10.12 3.29 10.45
N GLN A 100 8.96 3.01 9.89
CA GLN A 100 7.89 4.00 9.76
C GLN A 100 6.58 3.41 10.27
N ASN A 101 5.82 4.20 11.00
CA ASN A 101 4.43 3.88 11.32
C ASN A 101 3.55 4.90 10.59
N TRP A 102 2.76 4.45 9.63
CA TRP A 102 1.93 5.32 8.80
C TRP A 102 0.57 5.63 9.45
N GLY A 103 0.21 4.91 10.52
CA GLY A 103 -0.94 5.21 11.37
C GLY A 103 -2.31 4.81 10.81
N PHE A 104 -2.40 4.28 9.59
CA PHE A 104 -3.64 3.72 9.05
C PHE A 104 -3.74 2.21 9.29
N PRO A 105 -4.95 1.66 9.50
CA PRO A 105 -5.15 0.22 9.70
C PRO A 105 -4.76 -0.61 8.47
N THR A 106 -4.47 -1.88 8.70
CA THR A 106 -4.34 -2.87 7.62
C THR A 106 -5.71 -3.42 7.22
N TYR A 107 -5.79 -4.09 6.07
CA TYR A 107 -7.04 -4.69 5.60
C TYR A 107 -7.29 -6.08 6.18
N ASN A 108 -8.56 -6.35 6.48
CA ASN A 108 -9.05 -7.70 6.67
C ASN A 108 -9.41 -8.32 5.31
N TRP A 109 -8.39 -8.76 4.59
CA TRP A 109 -8.54 -9.32 3.25
C TRP A 109 -9.43 -10.57 3.20
N ASP A 110 -9.49 -11.34 4.28
CA ASP A 110 -10.32 -12.55 4.35
C ASP A 110 -11.81 -12.20 4.42
N GLU A 111 -12.19 -11.15 5.15
CA GLU A 111 -13.57 -10.63 5.13
C GLU A 111 -13.92 -10.03 3.77
N MET A 112 -13.04 -9.21 3.20
CA MET A 112 -13.24 -8.63 1.86
C MET A 112 -13.36 -9.71 0.77
N ALA A 113 -12.71 -10.87 0.93
CA ALA A 113 -12.82 -11.94 -0.05
C ALA A 113 -14.21 -12.61 -0.07
N LYS A 114 -15.00 -12.50 1.01
CA LYS A 114 -16.32 -13.16 1.11
C LYS A 114 -17.34 -12.59 0.14
N ASP A 115 -17.21 -11.32 -0.24
CA ASP A 115 -18.09 -10.65 -1.20
C ASP A 115 -17.40 -10.32 -2.53
N ASP A 116 -16.30 -11.02 -2.83
CA ASP A 116 -15.49 -10.79 -4.03
C ASP A 116 -14.98 -9.34 -4.11
N TYR A 117 -14.47 -8.85 -2.98
CA TYR A 117 -13.81 -7.55 -2.80
C TYR A 117 -14.69 -6.37 -3.20
N ALA A 118 -15.97 -6.39 -2.82
CA ALA A 118 -16.96 -5.41 -3.30
C ALA A 118 -16.56 -3.96 -2.97
N TRP A 119 -16.07 -3.71 -1.75
CA TRP A 119 -15.60 -2.39 -1.31
C TRP A 119 -14.48 -1.84 -2.21
N TRP A 120 -13.44 -2.65 -2.46
CA TRP A 120 -12.32 -2.25 -3.33
C TRP A 120 -12.75 -2.05 -4.78
N LYS A 121 -13.65 -2.90 -5.30
CA LYS A 121 -14.21 -2.73 -6.65
C LYS A 121 -15.03 -1.45 -6.76
N ALA A 122 -15.82 -1.10 -5.74
CA ALA A 122 -16.58 0.15 -5.71
C ALA A 122 -15.65 1.37 -5.70
N ARG A 123 -14.57 1.32 -4.91
CA ARG A 123 -13.50 2.34 -4.86
C ARG A 123 -12.89 2.58 -6.25
N LEU A 124 -12.50 1.51 -6.94
CA LEU A 124 -11.90 1.59 -8.28
C LEU A 124 -12.90 2.04 -9.36
N ARG A 125 -14.17 1.60 -9.28
CA ARG A 125 -15.24 2.06 -10.18
C ARG A 125 -15.47 3.56 -10.02
N LYS A 126 -15.53 4.08 -8.79
CA LYS A 126 -15.72 5.52 -8.56
C LYS A 126 -14.57 6.34 -9.13
N MET A 127 -13.32 5.88 -8.97
CA MET A 127 -12.16 6.54 -9.58
C MET A 127 -12.23 6.58 -11.11
N SER A 128 -12.73 5.51 -11.75
CA SER A 128 -12.81 5.39 -13.21
C SER A 128 -13.69 6.46 -13.88
N GLU A 129 -14.59 7.08 -13.12
CA GLU A 129 -15.41 8.19 -13.62
C GLU A 129 -14.55 9.39 -14.03
N TYR A 130 -13.41 9.59 -13.37
CA TYR A 130 -12.56 10.77 -13.55
C TYR A 130 -11.19 10.48 -14.17
N PHE A 131 -10.64 9.30 -13.91
CA PHE A 131 -9.28 8.95 -14.30
C PHE A 131 -9.26 7.88 -15.39
N ASP A 132 -8.17 7.85 -16.16
CA ASP A 132 -7.95 6.87 -17.23
C ASP A 132 -6.84 5.87 -16.83
N ALA A 133 -5.99 6.26 -15.88
CA ALA A 133 -4.97 5.44 -15.25
C ALA A 133 -4.90 5.77 -13.75
N TYR A 134 -4.28 4.91 -12.95
CA TYR A 134 -4.04 5.19 -11.54
C TYR A 134 -2.70 4.62 -11.07
N ARG A 135 -2.06 5.34 -10.14
CA ARG A 135 -0.99 4.78 -9.32
C ARG A 135 -1.63 3.98 -8.18
N ILE A 136 -1.19 2.75 -7.97
CA ILE A 136 -1.40 2.01 -6.72
C ILE A 136 -0.21 2.35 -5.85
N ASP A 137 -0.44 3.20 -4.86
CA ASP A 137 0.53 3.46 -3.81
C ASP A 137 0.86 2.15 -3.08
N HIS A 138 2.13 1.93 -2.75
CA HIS A 138 2.63 0.77 -2.03
C HIS A 138 2.02 -0.56 -2.48
N ILE A 139 2.19 -0.92 -3.77
CA ILE A 139 1.57 -2.12 -4.36
C ILE A 139 1.94 -3.41 -3.60
N LEU A 140 3.05 -3.37 -2.85
CA LEU A 140 3.47 -4.44 -1.95
C LEU A 140 2.36 -4.86 -0.99
N GLY A 141 1.47 -3.95 -0.57
CA GLY A 141 0.35 -4.25 0.34
C GLY A 141 -0.63 -5.32 -0.16
N PHE A 142 -0.68 -5.62 -1.47
CA PHE A 142 -1.48 -6.73 -2.02
C PHE A 142 -0.82 -8.10 -1.83
N PHE A 143 0.51 -8.10 -1.71
CA PHE A 143 1.36 -9.26 -1.45
C PHE A 143 1.46 -9.49 0.06
N ARG A 144 1.89 -8.44 0.77
CA ARG A 144 2.19 -8.40 2.21
C ARG A 144 2.34 -6.97 2.72
N ILE A 145 1.95 -6.73 3.95
CA ILE A 145 2.13 -5.44 4.62
C ILE A 145 2.97 -5.60 5.89
N TRP A 146 3.74 -4.57 6.22
CA TRP A 146 4.38 -4.47 7.53
C TRP A 146 3.35 -3.93 8.52
N GLU A 147 2.96 -4.78 9.45
CA GLU A 147 1.89 -4.55 10.41
C GLU A 147 2.48 -4.30 11.79
N ILE A 148 2.06 -3.21 12.44
CA ILE A 148 2.54 -2.78 13.75
C ILE A 148 1.34 -2.81 14.71
N PRO A 149 1.39 -3.52 15.85
CA PRO A 149 0.31 -3.47 16.83
C PRO A 149 0.04 -2.04 17.29
N VAL A 150 -1.23 -1.66 17.46
CA VAL A 150 -1.62 -0.25 17.70
C VAL A 150 -1.07 0.33 19.01
N ASP A 151 -0.72 -0.54 19.98
CA ASP A 151 -0.08 -0.14 21.24
C ASP A 151 1.43 0.15 21.08
N LYS A 152 1.99 -0.02 19.87
CA LYS A 152 3.38 0.25 19.52
C LYS A 152 3.48 1.44 18.56
N GLY A 153 4.31 2.42 18.90
CA GLY A 153 4.48 3.64 18.09
C GLY A 153 5.54 3.55 16.97
N SER A 154 6.36 2.51 16.93
CA SER A 154 7.54 2.42 16.04
C SER A 154 7.48 1.21 15.13
N GLY A 155 8.00 1.36 13.90
CA GLY A 155 8.14 0.29 12.92
C GLY A 155 9.04 -0.85 13.36
N LEU A 156 9.88 -0.66 14.39
CA LEU A 156 10.70 -1.72 14.99
C LEU A 156 9.89 -2.89 15.55
N TYR A 157 8.64 -2.64 15.96
CA TYR A 157 7.76 -3.64 16.55
C TYR A 157 6.81 -4.27 15.54
N GLY A 158 6.98 -3.97 14.25
CA GLY A 158 6.15 -4.54 13.22
C GLY A 158 6.57 -5.96 12.85
N HIS A 159 5.76 -6.55 11.98
CA HIS A 159 5.94 -7.89 11.44
C HIS A 159 5.29 -7.98 10.07
N PHE A 160 5.61 -9.00 9.28
CA PHE A 160 4.91 -9.18 8.02
C PHE A 160 3.56 -9.86 8.22
N ASN A 161 2.53 -9.32 7.57
CA ASN A 161 1.21 -9.91 7.48
C ASN A 161 0.73 -9.90 6.00
N PRO A 162 0.35 -11.05 5.41
CA PRO A 162 0.53 -12.39 5.96
C PRO A 162 2.00 -12.84 5.88
N ALA A 163 2.38 -13.82 6.70
CA ALA A 163 3.70 -14.44 6.70
C ALA A 163 3.61 -15.97 6.89
N LEU A 164 4.73 -16.66 6.69
CA LEU A 164 4.93 -18.07 7.01
C LEU A 164 5.83 -18.15 8.26
N PRO A 165 5.28 -17.96 9.47
CA PRO A 165 6.08 -17.96 10.70
C PRO A 165 6.65 -19.35 11.00
N TYR A 166 7.58 -19.41 11.96
CA TYR A 166 8.19 -20.65 12.45
C TYR A 166 7.47 -21.17 13.69
N SER A 167 7.32 -22.49 13.76
CA SER A 167 6.86 -23.16 14.97
C SER A 167 7.95 -23.20 16.05
N VAL A 168 7.52 -23.40 17.30
CA VAL A 168 8.44 -23.61 18.43
C VAL A 168 9.41 -24.77 18.17
N GLN A 169 8.94 -25.82 17.47
CA GLN A 169 9.75 -27.00 17.20
C GLN A 169 10.86 -26.70 16.20
N GLU A 170 10.55 -26.02 15.09
CA GLU A 170 11.56 -25.58 14.10
C GLU A 170 12.66 -24.76 14.79
N ILE A 171 12.29 -23.78 15.62
CA ILE A 171 13.26 -22.92 16.31
C ILE A 171 14.16 -23.72 17.27
N LYS A 172 13.58 -24.66 18.01
CA LYS A 172 14.34 -25.53 18.92
C LYS A 172 15.32 -26.45 18.19
N GLU A 173 14.94 -26.97 17.03
CA GLU A 173 15.81 -27.83 16.20
C GLU A 173 17.02 -27.06 15.67
N MET A 174 16.88 -25.75 15.43
CA MET A 174 17.99 -24.86 15.09
C MET A 174 18.87 -24.47 16.28
N HIS A 175 18.50 -24.89 17.50
CA HIS A 175 19.18 -24.56 18.75
C HIS A 175 19.33 -23.05 18.96
N LEU A 176 18.35 -22.25 18.53
CA LEU A 176 18.34 -20.79 18.71
C LEU A 176 17.55 -20.39 19.96
N PRO A 177 18.00 -19.37 20.71
CA PRO A 177 17.19 -18.79 21.77
C PRO A 177 16.00 -18.01 21.18
N PHE A 178 14.89 -17.96 21.92
CA PHE A 178 13.72 -17.16 21.53
C PHE A 178 13.93 -15.68 21.87
N GLU A 179 14.35 -15.42 23.11
CA GLU A 179 14.52 -14.07 23.65
C GLU A 179 15.55 -13.28 22.83
N GLY A 180 15.15 -12.07 22.41
CA GLY A 180 15.99 -11.17 21.62
C GLY A 180 16.15 -11.55 20.14
N LEU A 181 15.62 -12.67 19.68
CA LEU A 181 15.67 -13.09 18.26
C LEU A 181 14.30 -13.18 17.60
N PHE A 182 13.26 -13.54 18.35
CA PHE A 182 11.93 -13.78 17.81
C PHE A 182 10.86 -13.05 18.62
N HIS A 183 9.74 -12.78 17.98
CA HIS A 183 8.48 -12.42 18.64
C HIS A 183 7.38 -13.39 18.21
N GLU A 184 6.37 -13.57 19.05
CA GLU A 184 5.20 -14.35 18.69
C GLU A 184 4.40 -13.62 17.59
N ASP A 185 3.91 -14.38 16.61
CA ASP A 185 3.12 -13.87 15.50
C ASP A 185 1.72 -13.48 16.01
N PRO A 186 1.31 -12.20 15.93
CA PRO A 186 0.03 -11.75 16.46
C PRO A 186 -1.20 -12.38 15.79
N ARG A 187 -1.05 -12.88 14.55
CA ARG A 187 -2.11 -13.50 13.76
C ARG A 187 -2.14 -15.02 13.91
N HIS A 188 -1.04 -15.64 14.35
CA HIS A 188 -0.87 -17.09 14.49
C HIS A 188 -0.27 -17.46 15.86
N PRO A 189 -1.08 -17.55 16.93
CA PRO A 189 -0.59 -17.92 18.26
C PRO A 189 0.20 -19.23 18.28
N GLY A 190 1.33 -19.24 18.99
CA GLY A 190 2.27 -20.35 19.04
C GLY A 190 3.25 -20.44 17.85
N MET A 191 3.14 -19.52 16.89
CA MET A 191 4.11 -19.34 15.80
C MET A 191 4.91 -18.05 16.02
N TYR A 192 6.10 -17.97 15.44
CA TYR A 192 7.07 -16.91 15.73
C TYR A 192 7.70 -16.37 14.45
N GLN A 193 7.90 -15.04 14.42
CA GLN A 193 8.68 -14.38 13.37
C GLN A 193 10.01 -13.88 13.94
N PRO A 194 11.11 -13.90 13.18
CA PRO A 194 12.35 -13.28 13.59
C PRO A 194 12.19 -11.76 13.70
N LEU A 195 12.82 -11.15 14.70
CA LEU A 195 12.88 -9.70 14.83
C LEU A 195 13.70 -9.10 13.68
N ILE A 196 13.20 -8.01 13.11
CA ILE A 196 13.92 -7.26 12.06
C ILE A 196 15.23 -6.65 12.57
N THR A 197 15.28 -6.26 13.85
CA THR A 197 16.49 -5.80 14.55
C THR A 197 16.78 -6.71 15.75
N PRO A 198 17.40 -7.88 15.53
CA PRO A 198 17.62 -8.87 16.57
C PRO A 198 18.86 -8.59 17.40
N HIS A 199 18.85 -9.01 18.66
CA HIS A 199 19.99 -8.95 19.58
C HIS A 199 20.89 -10.19 19.45
N SER A 200 21.42 -10.44 18.25
CA SER A 200 22.23 -11.64 17.96
C SER A 200 23.71 -11.52 18.32
N GLN A 201 24.23 -10.31 18.54
CA GLN A 201 25.67 -10.05 18.70
C GLN A 201 26.31 -10.73 19.93
N SER A 202 25.51 -11.05 20.96
CA SER A 202 25.98 -11.74 22.16
C SER A 202 26.04 -13.26 22.02
N LEU A 203 25.53 -13.81 20.93
CA LEU A 203 25.49 -15.26 20.71
C LEU A 203 26.85 -15.80 20.26
N PRO A 204 27.17 -17.08 20.56
CA PRO A 204 28.22 -17.82 19.87
C PRO A 204 28.16 -17.66 18.35
N GLN A 205 29.32 -17.58 17.70
CA GLN A 205 29.43 -17.34 16.26
C GLN A 205 28.57 -18.29 15.42
N TRP A 206 28.55 -19.58 15.74
CA TRP A 206 27.75 -20.56 15.01
C TRP A 206 26.24 -20.30 15.10
N GLN A 207 25.74 -19.77 16.23
CA GLN A 207 24.33 -19.37 16.35
C GLN A 207 24.04 -18.09 15.56
N GLN A 208 25.00 -17.17 15.49
CA GLN A 208 24.86 -15.98 14.63
C GLN A 208 24.76 -16.38 13.16
N GLU A 209 25.56 -17.36 12.72
CA GLU A 209 25.52 -17.89 11.35
C GLU A 209 24.18 -18.60 11.06
N VAL A 210 23.72 -19.46 11.98
CA VAL A 210 22.42 -20.15 11.86
C VAL A 210 21.26 -19.15 11.82
N PHE A 211 21.24 -18.18 12.74
CA PHE A 211 20.21 -17.14 12.75
C PHE A 211 20.30 -16.24 11.51
N GLY A 212 21.49 -15.90 11.03
CA GLY A 212 21.68 -15.13 9.81
C GLY A 212 21.11 -15.82 8.57
N ALA A 213 21.29 -17.15 8.47
CA ALA A 213 20.69 -17.95 7.41
C ALA A 213 19.15 -17.95 7.50
N LEU A 214 18.60 -18.15 8.71
CA LEU A 214 17.16 -18.07 8.96
C LEU A 214 16.58 -16.69 8.65
N TYR A 215 17.28 -15.63 9.05
CA TYR A 215 16.88 -14.25 8.83
C TYR A 215 16.80 -13.98 7.32
N ASN A 216 17.86 -14.34 6.58
CA ASN A 216 17.88 -14.16 5.14
C ASN A 216 16.77 -14.95 4.45
N ASP A 217 16.55 -16.21 4.86
CA ASP A 217 15.43 -17.01 4.35
C ASP A 217 14.09 -16.33 4.62
N PHE A 218 13.80 -15.96 5.87
CA PHE A 218 12.52 -15.37 6.26
C PHE A 218 12.22 -14.06 5.52
N PHE A 219 13.14 -13.10 5.52
CA PHE A 219 12.87 -11.77 4.98
C PHE A 219 12.93 -11.71 3.44
N TYR A 220 13.63 -12.64 2.77
CA TYR A 220 13.90 -12.52 1.33
C TYR A 220 13.53 -13.72 0.46
N HIS A 221 13.22 -14.90 1.02
CA HIS A 221 13.02 -16.11 0.20
C HIS A 221 11.78 -16.93 0.57
N ARG A 222 11.58 -17.21 1.87
CA ARG A 222 10.55 -18.11 2.41
C ARG A 222 9.14 -17.82 1.89
N HIS A 223 8.86 -16.55 1.66
CA HIS A 223 7.52 -16.06 1.35
C HIS A 223 7.25 -15.87 -0.14
N ASP A 224 8.22 -15.99 -1.04
CA ASP A 224 8.06 -15.55 -2.42
C ASP A 224 6.83 -16.17 -3.13
N ASP A 225 6.72 -17.50 -3.10
CA ASP A 225 5.56 -18.20 -3.68
C ASP A 225 4.26 -17.92 -2.93
N PHE A 226 4.33 -17.73 -1.62
CA PHE A 226 3.17 -17.48 -0.77
C PHE A 226 2.58 -16.08 -1.02
N TRP A 227 3.43 -15.06 -1.02
CA TRP A 227 3.07 -13.68 -1.30
C TRP A 227 2.62 -13.48 -2.75
N LYS A 228 3.25 -14.18 -3.71
CA LYS A 228 2.77 -14.25 -5.09
C LYS A 228 1.32 -14.70 -5.15
N ARG A 229 1.00 -15.86 -4.57
CA ARG A 229 -0.37 -16.39 -4.55
C ARG A 229 -1.34 -15.46 -3.82
N ASN A 230 -0.89 -14.76 -2.80
CA ASN A 230 -1.72 -13.78 -2.10
C ASN A 230 -2.09 -12.60 -2.99
N ALA A 231 -1.16 -12.09 -3.79
CA ALA A 231 -1.45 -11.03 -4.76
C ALA A 231 -2.35 -11.52 -5.91
N GLU A 232 -2.07 -12.70 -6.46
CA GLU A 232 -2.84 -13.32 -7.56
C GLU A 232 -4.30 -13.60 -7.20
N LYS A 233 -4.64 -13.74 -5.91
CA LYS A 233 -6.04 -13.85 -5.45
C LYS A 233 -6.82 -12.54 -5.52
N LYS A 234 -6.13 -11.39 -5.48
CA LYS A 234 -6.72 -10.06 -5.30
C LYS A 234 -6.63 -9.24 -6.57
N LEU A 235 -5.42 -9.08 -7.10
CA LEU A 235 -5.12 -8.14 -8.19
C LEU A 235 -6.00 -8.36 -9.43
N PRO A 236 -6.22 -9.59 -9.95
CA PRO A 236 -7.04 -9.76 -11.15
C PRO A 236 -8.48 -9.25 -10.96
N ALA A 237 -9.10 -9.58 -9.82
CA ALA A 237 -10.46 -9.17 -9.51
C ALA A 237 -10.60 -7.64 -9.42
N LEU A 238 -9.56 -6.96 -8.92
CA LEU A 238 -9.54 -5.52 -8.74
C LEU A 238 -9.23 -4.78 -10.04
N LEU A 239 -8.22 -5.22 -10.79
CA LEU A 239 -7.81 -4.60 -12.06
C LEU A 239 -8.94 -4.65 -13.10
N CYS A 240 -9.74 -5.72 -13.12
CA CYS A 240 -10.90 -5.83 -14.01
C CYS A 240 -12.08 -4.91 -13.63
N ALA A 241 -12.06 -4.23 -12.48
CA ALA A 241 -13.22 -3.49 -11.96
C ALA A 241 -13.42 -2.10 -12.57
N SER A 242 -12.37 -1.46 -13.10
CA SER A 242 -12.40 -0.05 -13.55
C SER A 242 -12.10 0.13 -15.04
N GLY A 243 -11.38 -0.80 -15.68
CA GLY A 243 -10.87 -0.62 -17.04
C GLY A 243 -9.77 0.44 -17.18
N MET A 244 -9.31 1.04 -16.06
CA MET A 244 -8.19 1.99 -16.05
C MET A 244 -6.85 1.25 -16.13
N LEU A 245 -5.82 1.93 -16.62
CA LEU A 245 -4.45 1.42 -16.61
C LEU A 245 -3.81 1.54 -15.22
N ALA A 246 -3.36 0.43 -14.64
CA ALA A 246 -2.72 0.42 -13.33
C ALA A 246 -1.21 0.64 -13.44
N CYS A 247 -0.67 1.40 -12.48
CA CYS A 247 0.76 1.62 -12.28
C CYS A 247 1.08 1.32 -10.82
N GLY A 248 1.91 0.32 -10.53
CA GLY A 248 2.34 0.00 -9.18
C GLY A 248 3.48 0.91 -8.75
N GLU A 249 3.39 1.48 -7.55
CA GLU A 249 4.55 2.01 -6.84
C GLU A 249 5.26 0.85 -6.15
N ASP A 250 6.41 0.45 -6.71
CA ASP A 250 7.21 -0.72 -6.33
C ASP A 250 8.58 -0.33 -5.77
N LEU A 251 8.63 0.63 -4.83
CA LEU A 251 9.87 1.06 -4.17
C LEU A 251 10.08 0.35 -2.81
N GLY A 252 11.32 0.41 -2.32
CA GLY A 252 11.70 -0.14 -1.02
C GLY A 252 12.08 -1.62 -1.05
N MET A 253 11.73 -2.37 0.01
CA MET A 253 12.05 -3.80 0.15
C MET A 253 11.12 -4.67 -0.71
N VAL A 254 11.38 -4.72 -2.01
CA VAL A 254 10.54 -5.43 -3.00
C VAL A 254 10.88 -6.93 -3.03
N PRO A 255 9.93 -7.83 -2.74
CA PRO A 255 10.11 -9.28 -2.90
C PRO A 255 10.36 -9.66 -4.37
N ALA A 256 11.12 -10.75 -4.60
CA ALA A 256 11.50 -11.17 -5.95
C ALA A 256 10.29 -11.56 -6.83
N CYS A 257 9.18 -11.96 -6.21
CA CYS A 257 7.95 -12.29 -6.93
C CYS A 257 7.17 -11.08 -7.49
N VAL A 258 7.41 -9.87 -7.01
CA VAL A 258 6.59 -8.69 -7.36
C VAL A 258 6.72 -8.30 -8.84
N PRO A 259 7.94 -8.17 -9.42
CA PRO A 259 8.08 -7.84 -10.84
C PRO A 259 7.37 -8.84 -11.76
N ASP A 260 7.43 -10.13 -11.44
CA ASP A 260 6.79 -11.19 -12.21
C ASP A 260 5.27 -11.06 -12.21
N VAL A 261 4.67 -10.83 -11.04
CA VAL A 261 3.21 -10.63 -10.91
C VAL A 261 2.77 -9.37 -11.64
N MET A 262 3.50 -8.25 -11.47
CA MET A 262 3.18 -7.01 -12.17
C MET A 262 3.23 -7.18 -13.69
N ASN A 263 4.24 -7.88 -14.21
CA ASN A 263 4.35 -8.16 -15.63
C ASN A 263 3.26 -9.11 -16.16
N HIS A 264 2.86 -10.11 -15.36
CA HIS A 264 1.73 -11.00 -15.69
C HIS A 264 0.45 -10.18 -15.83
N GLU A 265 0.11 -9.40 -14.81
CA GLU A 265 -1.12 -8.60 -14.70
C GLU A 265 -1.08 -7.31 -15.55
N LYS A 266 0.02 -7.07 -16.28
CA LYS A 266 0.23 -5.87 -17.12
C LYS A 266 0.12 -4.55 -16.34
N ILE A 267 0.55 -4.57 -15.09
CA ILE A 267 0.68 -3.38 -14.25
C ILE A 267 1.98 -2.67 -14.63
N LEU A 268 1.90 -1.37 -14.90
CA LEU A 268 3.08 -0.56 -15.18
C LEU A 268 3.96 -0.45 -13.93
N SER A 269 5.27 -0.60 -14.08
CA SER A 269 6.23 -0.30 -13.01
C SER A 269 6.46 1.21 -12.88
N LEU A 270 6.89 1.67 -11.70
CA LEU A 270 7.32 3.06 -11.50
C LEU A 270 8.84 3.15 -11.49
N LYS A 271 9.41 3.91 -12.42
CA LYS A 271 10.86 4.12 -12.53
C LYS A 271 11.21 5.55 -12.16
N MET A 272 11.91 5.71 -11.05
CA MET A 272 12.37 6.99 -10.54
C MET A 272 13.86 7.14 -10.80
N ARG A 273 14.25 8.27 -11.38
CA ARG A 273 15.65 8.58 -11.63
C ARG A 273 16.44 8.62 -10.31
N GLY A 274 17.64 8.04 -10.30
CA GLY A 274 18.56 8.05 -9.16
C GLY A 274 18.19 7.10 -8.01
N MET A 275 17.10 6.35 -8.13
CA MET A 275 16.75 5.30 -7.16
C MET A 275 17.30 3.94 -7.60
N GLN A 276 17.52 3.04 -6.63
CA GLN A 276 18.12 1.72 -6.85
C GLN A 276 17.41 0.88 -7.92
N ASN A 277 16.12 1.15 -8.18
CA ASN A 277 15.28 0.44 -9.15
C ASN A 277 15.09 1.16 -10.51
N GLU A 278 15.88 2.21 -10.82
CA GLU A 278 15.77 2.94 -12.11
C GLU A 278 15.87 1.97 -13.31
N GLY A 279 16.79 1.00 -13.25
CA GLY A 279 16.88 -0.13 -14.18
C GLY A 279 16.84 0.26 -15.66
N SER A 280 16.35 -0.66 -16.51
CA SER A 280 15.97 -0.34 -17.89
C SER A 280 14.55 0.22 -17.95
N TRP A 281 14.33 1.19 -18.83
CA TRP A 281 13.02 1.78 -19.07
C TRP A 281 12.22 0.90 -20.04
N ASP A 282 11.70 -0.20 -19.50
CA ASP A 282 10.95 -1.18 -20.28
C ASP A 282 9.60 -0.61 -20.73
N TYR A 283 9.02 -1.18 -21.79
CA TYR A 283 7.77 -0.72 -22.40
C TYR A 283 6.61 -0.53 -21.39
N LEU A 284 6.52 -1.39 -20.36
CA LEU A 284 5.50 -1.31 -19.31
C LEU A 284 6.00 -0.57 -18.07
N SER A 285 6.47 0.67 -18.27
CA SER A 285 7.01 1.50 -17.18
C SER A 285 6.53 2.94 -17.29
N VAL A 286 6.31 3.59 -16.15
CA VAL A 286 6.16 5.03 -16.02
C VAL A 286 7.46 5.58 -15.45
N CYS A 287 8.20 6.35 -16.25
CA CYS A 287 9.43 6.97 -15.81
C CYS A 287 9.16 8.41 -15.34
N ALA A 288 9.70 8.78 -14.18
CA ALA A 288 9.59 10.13 -13.65
C ALA A 288 10.94 10.63 -13.14
N THR A 289 11.15 11.93 -13.28
CA THR A 289 12.36 12.62 -12.83
C THR A 289 12.41 12.81 -11.33
N SER A 290 11.25 13.05 -10.71
CA SER A 290 11.05 13.19 -9.27
C SER A 290 9.56 12.96 -8.95
N SER A 291 9.23 12.71 -7.70
CA SER A 291 7.86 12.54 -7.21
C SER A 291 7.51 13.66 -6.22
N HIS A 292 6.24 13.72 -5.83
CA HIS A 292 5.77 14.61 -4.75
C HIS A 292 6.40 14.32 -3.37
N ASP A 293 7.01 13.16 -3.17
CA ASP A 293 7.70 12.77 -1.92
C ASP A 293 9.21 13.01 -1.98
N MET A 294 9.71 13.49 -3.13
CA MET A 294 11.12 13.71 -3.37
C MET A 294 11.39 15.20 -3.57
N GLU A 295 12.63 15.60 -3.30
CA GLU A 295 13.08 16.93 -3.65
C GLU A 295 13.02 17.16 -5.16
N THR A 296 12.92 18.42 -5.59
CA THR A 296 13.01 18.76 -7.01
C THR A 296 14.38 18.38 -7.57
N LEU A 297 14.47 18.08 -8.87
CA LEU A 297 15.75 17.75 -9.53
C LEU A 297 16.88 18.75 -9.22
N ARG A 298 16.55 20.04 -9.15
CA ARG A 298 17.54 21.08 -8.87
C ARG A 298 18.14 20.95 -7.47
N MET A 299 17.32 20.63 -6.48
CA MET A 299 17.76 20.44 -5.10
C MET A 299 18.60 19.17 -4.96
N GLN A 300 18.23 18.10 -5.67
CA GLN A 300 19.01 16.86 -5.69
C GLN A 300 20.44 17.09 -6.22
N CYS A 301 20.61 17.94 -7.24
CA CYS A 301 21.93 18.28 -7.78
C CYS A 301 22.82 19.08 -6.81
N ASP A 302 22.24 19.88 -5.90
CA ASP A 302 23.01 20.69 -4.95
C ASP A 302 23.66 19.84 -3.84
N HIS A 303 23.20 18.60 -3.66
CA HIS A 303 23.72 17.62 -2.70
C HIS A 303 24.55 16.49 -3.34
N ASP A 304 24.79 16.57 -4.65
CA ASP A 304 25.52 15.56 -5.42
C ASP A 304 27.04 15.74 -5.25
N PRO A 305 27.81 14.74 -4.78
CA PRO A 305 29.27 14.85 -4.67
C PRO A 305 29.99 15.00 -6.02
N GLU A 306 29.33 14.77 -7.16
CA GLU A 306 29.84 14.97 -8.52
C GLU A 306 28.89 15.89 -9.32
N PRO A 307 29.05 17.22 -9.24
CA PRO A 307 28.03 18.19 -9.67
C PRO A 307 27.89 18.39 -11.19
N TRP A 308 27.97 17.36 -12.07
CA TRP A 308 27.75 17.56 -13.51
C TRP A 308 27.91 16.28 -14.32
N GLU A 309 26.87 15.49 -14.53
CA GLU A 309 26.67 14.85 -15.84
C GLU A 309 25.18 14.86 -16.19
N VAL A 310 24.76 15.96 -16.83
CA VAL A 310 23.65 15.94 -17.80
C VAL A 310 24.09 15.07 -18.98
N ARG A 311 24.28 13.76 -18.77
CA ARG A 311 24.49 12.82 -19.86
C ARG A 311 23.12 12.37 -20.36
N ASN A 312 22.84 12.82 -21.58
CA ASN A 312 21.89 12.26 -22.53
C ASN A 312 20.40 12.43 -22.16
N MET A 313 19.92 13.67 -22.16
CA MET A 313 18.51 13.99 -22.43
C MET A 313 18.30 14.35 -23.91
N LEU A 314 18.85 13.53 -24.81
CA LEU A 314 18.51 13.39 -26.23
C LEU A 314 18.86 11.97 -26.68
#